data_AF-V6DGI4-F1
#
_entry.id   AF-V6DGI4-F1
#
_cell.length_a   1.000
_cell.length_b   1.000
_cell.length_c   1.000
_cell.angle_alpha   90.00
_cell.angle_beta   90.00
_cell.angle_gamma   90.00
#
_symmetry.space_group_name_H-M   'P 1'
#
loop_
_entity.id
_entity.type
_entity.pdbx_description
1 polymer ?
#
loop_
_entity_poly.entity_id
_entity_poly.type
_entity_poly.pdbx_seq_one_letter_code
_entity_poly.pdbx_strand_id
1 'polypeptide(L)'
;MKKNILILIIIILFKNSVVISGNFPKPKNPHSQYSYCYGSNEPKDYDKTKSWWEVIFGTKQEDPKVDPSPVSITETGPSIAHIKENMTINDKTTLEQIRDLLDRILKEIQKGPINIFNVNMQEGNKLTNALNLQNNNLNHNVNNNINIAAITDYAKKEFGLIIDWIKNNKFKVTMTALTSSYILINAKLIYLNYKLANENCWSKWRLNSTMEELYRVPQAIFAQDLLKDIQNTYTQIGNMTDYVTPLSTFIKDVDTEINNINTYIRMIKFLHKTKVRKFFIYNTKIYDQAPERLNRLLFIKNTFLSWLAEHKISQFKHLRKLNLI
;
A
#
# COMPACT_ATOMS: atom_id res chain seq x y z
N MET A 1 23.40 29.02 -5.08
CA MET A 1 22.55 28.11 -5.90
C MET A 1 22.60 26.63 -5.50
N LYS A 2 23.78 25.98 -5.38
CA LYS A 2 23.87 24.53 -5.12
C LYS A 2 23.19 24.04 -3.82
N LYS A 3 23.19 24.84 -2.73
CA LYS A 3 22.49 24.52 -1.48
C LYS A 3 20.96 24.48 -1.61
N ASN A 4 20.37 25.36 -2.42
CA ASN A 4 18.91 25.42 -2.59
C ASN A 4 18.37 24.24 -3.39
N ILE A 5 19.18 23.70 -4.31
CA ILE A 5 18.83 22.50 -5.09
C ILE A 5 18.77 21.26 -4.18
N LEU A 6 19.72 21.11 -3.25
CA LEU A 6 19.72 19.98 -2.31
C LEU A 6 18.51 20.03 -1.37
N ILE A 7 18.17 21.20 -0.84
CA ILE A 7 17.00 21.39 0.02
C ILE A 7 15.70 21.12 -0.75
N LEU A 8 15.60 21.58 -2.01
CA LEU A 8 14.45 21.31 -2.86
C LEU A 8 14.29 19.80 -3.15
N ILE A 9 15.40 19.08 -3.39
CA ILE A 9 15.39 17.63 -3.57
C ILE A 9 14.90 16.93 -2.29
N ILE A 10 15.38 17.34 -1.12
CA ILE A 10 14.93 16.79 0.17
C ILE A 10 13.43 17.03 0.39
N ILE A 11 12.91 18.23 0.10
CA ILE A 11 11.49 18.57 0.24
C ILE A 11 10.62 17.75 -0.74
N ILE A 12 11.05 17.59 -1.99
CA ILE A 12 10.33 16.78 -2.99
C ILE A 12 10.32 15.30 -2.60
N LEU A 13 11.43 14.79 -2.05
CA LEU A 13 11.51 13.42 -1.54
C LEU A 13 10.60 13.21 -0.31
N PHE A 14 10.56 14.16 0.62
CA PHE A 14 9.69 14.08 1.80
C PHE A 14 8.20 14.14 1.44
N LYS A 15 7.80 15.07 0.55
CA LYS A 15 6.39 15.25 0.18
C LYS A 15 5.80 14.03 -0.54
N ASN A 16 6.64 13.26 -1.24
CA ASN A 16 6.23 12.01 -1.88
C ASN A 16 6.31 10.78 -0.96
N SER A 17 7.05 10.86 0.16
CA SER A 17 7.22 9.74 1.10
C SER A 17 6.09 9.64 2.13
N VAL A 18 5.43 10.76 2.45
CA VAL A 18 4.34 10.84 3.46
C VAL A 18 3.08 10.04 3.05
N VAL A 19 2.96 9.58 1.81
CA VAL A 19 1.83 8.73 1.35
C VAL A 19 2.06 7.23 1.63
N ILE A 20 3.21 6.83 2.16
CA ILE A 20 3.58 5.41 2.34
C ILE A 20 3.53 5.01 3.83
N SER A 21 2.34 5.00 4.43
CA SER A 21 2.08 4.23 5.66
C SER A 21 1.00 3.18 5.37
N GLY A 22 1.35 2.18 4.56
CA GLY A 22 0.52 1.01 4.31
C GLY A 22 1.20 -0.22 4.90
N ASN A 23 0.47 -0.96 5.74
CA ASN A 23 0.91 -2.23 6.33
C ASN A 23 1.52 -3.15 5.27
N PHE A 24 2.74 -3.65 5.52
CA PHE A 24 3.34 -4.70 4.71
C PHE A 24 2.50 -5.98 4.84
N PRO A 25 1.88 -6.49 3.76
CA PRO A 25 1.18 -7.77 3.84
C PRO A 25 2.20 -8.89 4.00
N LYS A 26 1.97 -9.78 4.98
CA LYS A 26 2.67 -11.07 5.07
C LYS A 26 2.42 -11.87 3.78
N PRO A 27 3.42 -12.59 3.25
CA PRO A 27 3.22 -13.44 2.08
C PRO A 27 2.14 -14.49 2.40
N LYS A 28 1.10 -14.56 1.56
CA LYS A 28 0.17 -15.70 1.56
C LYS A 28 0.83 -16.85 0.80
N ASN A 29 0.82 -18.04 1.39
CA ASN A 29 1.31 -19.27 0.77
C ASN A 29 0.68 -19.50 -0.61
N PRO A 30 1.47 -19.74 -1.67
CA PRO A 30 0.94 -20.13 -2.97
C PRO A 30 0.81 -21.65 -3.04
N HIS A 31 -0.34 -22.19 -2.63
CA HIS A 31 -0.81 -23.48 -3.12
C HIS A 31 -2.01 -23.24 -4.03
N SER A 32 -1.76 -23.09 -5.33
CA SER A 32 -2.65 -23.56 -6.38
C SER A 32 -1.82 -23.77 -7.64
N GLN A 33 -1.45 -25.03 -7.86
CA GLN A 33 -0.94 -25.52 -9.13
C GLN A 33 -2.14 -25.70 -10.07
N TYR A 34 -2.19 -24.94 -11.16
CA TYR A 34 -2.76 -25.42 -12.41
C TYR A 34 -1.87 -24.95 -13.56
N SER A 35 -1.02 -25.88 -14.02
CA SER A 35 -0.24 -25.76 -15.24
C SER A 35 -1.14 -26.20 -16.40
N TYR A 36 -1.47 -25.28 -17.31
CA TYR A 36 -1.94 -25.65 -18.65
C TYR A 36 -0.76 -25.51 -19.61
N CYS A 37 -0.21 -26.66 -19.98
CA CYS A 37 0.82 -26.79 -21.00
C CYS A 37 0.21 -26.52 -22.38
N TYR A 38 0.71 -25.50 -23.09
CA TYR A 38 0.77 -25.55 -24.56
C TYR A 38 2.22 -25.91 -24.93
N GLY A 39 2.37 -27.04 -25.61
CA GLY A 39 3.68 -27.55 -26.03
C GLY A 39 4.28 -26.72 -27.15
N SER A 40 5.55 -26.32 -26.99
CA SER A 40 6.42 -25.95 -28.10
C SER A 40 7.67 -26.82 -28.04
N ASN A 41 7.98 -27.48 -29.15
CA ASN A 41 9.22 -28.19 -29.37
C ASN A 41 10.34 -27.19 -29.65
N GLU A 42 11.37 -27.12 -28.81
CA GLU A 42 12.70 -26.62 -29.20
C GLU A 42 13.81 -27.40 -28.48
N PRO A 43 14.98 -27.58 -29.12
CA PRO A 43 16.05 -28.44 -28.63
C PRO A 43 16.97 -27.73 -27.63
N LYS A 44 17.59 -28.55 -26.79
CA LYS A 44 18.63 -28.18 -25.82
C LYS A 44 19.90 -27.73 -26.55
N ASP A 45 20.48 -26.60 -26.15
CA ASP A 45 21.90 -26.56 -25.78
C ASP A 45 22.37 -25.21 -25.19
N TYR A 46 23.36 -25.36 -24.29
CA TYR A 46 24.27 -24.37 -23.70
C TYR A 46 23.98 -23.66 -22.37
N ASP A 47 25.10 -23.48 -21.68
CA ASP A 47 25.42 -23.61 -20.26
C ASP A 47 26.07 -22.30 -19.72
N LYS A 48 26.17 -22.22 -18.39
CA LYS A 48 27.06 -21.35 -17.58
C LYS A 48 26.80 -19.83 -17.54
N THR A 49 25.95 -19.44 -16.59
CA THR A 49 26.32 -18.39 -15.62
C THR A 49 25.77 -18.74 -14.24
N LYS A 50 26.65 -19.29 -13.38
CA LYS A 50 26.36 -19.53 -11.97
C LYS A 50 26.24 -18.18 -11.25
N SER A 51 25.09 -17.94 -10.64
CA SER A 51 24.69 -16.67 -10.04
C SER A 51 25.45 -16.41 -8.73
N TRP A 52 25.91 -15.17 -8.54
CA TRP A 52 26.62 -14.67 -7.34
C TRP A 52 25.81 -14.87 -6.03
N TRP A 53 24.50 -15.12 -6.13
CA TRP A 53 23.62 -15.43 -5.00
C TRP A 53 23.88 -16.79 -4.35
N GLU A 54 24.39 -17.79 -5.08
CA GLU A 54 24.70 -19.13 -4.53
C GLU A 54 25.97 -19.17 -3.67
N VAL A 55 26.83 -18.14 -3.78
CA VAL A 55 28.10 -18.04 -3.03
C VAL A 55 27.90 -17.45 -1.63
N ILE A 56 26.86 -16.63 -1.43
CA ILE A 56 26.62 -15.94 -0.14
C ILE A 56 25.74 -16.78 0.81
N PHE A 57 24.89 -17.65 0.27
CA PHE A 57 23.97 -18.48 1.06
C PHE A 57 24.28 -19.96 0.87
N GLY A 58 25.49 -20.35 1.27
CA GLY A 58 25.97 -21.73 1.16
C GLY A 58 24.96 -22.74 1.71
N THR A 59 24.48 -23.61 0.82
CA THR A 59 23.77 -24.83 1.18
C THR A 59 24.79 -25.88 1.57
N LYS A 60 24.89 -26.17 2.87
CA LYS A 60 25.36 -27.45 3.39
C LYS A 60 24.41 -27.89 4.50
N GLN A 61 23.62 -28.91 4.19
CA GLN A 61 22.95 -29.75 5.18
C GLN A 61 23.31 -31.18 4.81
N GLU A 62 24.28 -31.73 5.54
CA GLU A 62 24.51 -33.17 5.65
C GLU A 62 23.79 -33.62 6.92
N ASP A 63 22.89 -34.59 6.79
CA ASP A 63 22.17 -35.21 7.91
C ASP A 63 23.12 -36.02 8.80
N PRO A 64 22.78 -36.14 10.10
CA PRO A 64 22.70 -37.50 10.62
C PRO A 64 21.47 -37.78 11.50
N LYS A 65 20.85 -38.92 11.18
CA LYS A 65 20.27 -39.99 12.01
C LYS A 65 19.74 -39.66 13.41
N VAL A 66 18.45 -39.99 13.55
CA VAL A 66 17.62 -40.10 14.76
C VAL A 66 18.03 -41.30 15.63
N ASP A 67 18.03 -41.12 16.96
CA ASP A 67 17.46 -42.07 17.91
C ASP A 67 17.04 -41.35 19.22
N PRO A 68 15.91 -41.70 19.87
CA PRO A 68 15.36 -40.97 21.01
C PRO A 68 15.60 -41.69 22.35
N SER A 69 15.82 -40.92 23.43
CA SER A 69 15.47 -41.34 24.79
C SER A 69 15.39 -40.13 25.75
N PRO A 70 14.52 -40.18 26.79
CA PRO A 70 14.19 -39.04 27.64
C PRO A 70 14.97 -39.06 28.97
N VAL A 71 15.31 -37.89 29.50
CA VAL A 71 15.76 -37.76 30.90
C VAL A 71 15.13 -36.50 31.53
N SER A 72 14.40 -36.77 32.60
CA SER A 72 13.90 -35.84 33.61
C SER A 72 15.03 -35.30 34.49
N ILE A 73 15.03 -34.01 34.83
CA ILE A 73 15.63 -33.53 36.09
C ILE A 73 14.79 -32.38 36.67
N THR A 74 14.54 -32.54 37.96
CA THR A 74 13.89 -31.71 38.98
C THR A 74 14.77 -30.53 39.47
N GLU A 75 14.19 -29.75 40.41
CA GLU A 75 14.86 -28.84 41.35
C GLU A 75 15.21 -27.44 40.81
N THR A 76 15.15 -26.31 41.53
CA THR A 76 14.68 -25.88 42.87
C THR A 76 14.71 -24.33 42.79
N GLY A 77 13.89 -23.61 43.58
CA GLY A 77 13.94 -22.12 43.68
C GLY A 77 15.16 -21.60 44.47
N PRO A 78 15.16 -20.40 45.10
CA PRO A 78 14.15 -19.32 45.09
C PRO A 78 14.75 -17.87 44.97
N SER A 79 13.84 -16.89 45.02
CA SER A 79 14.02 -15.52 45.57
C SER A 79 14.73 -14.45 44.72
N ILE A 80 14.00 -13.39 44.38
CA ILE A 80 14.08 -12.07 45.03
C ILE A 80 12.86 -11.27 44.56
N ALA A 81 11.86 -11.19 45.44
CA ALA A 81 10.71 -10.30 45.31
C ALA A 81 10.81 -9.30 46.46
N HIS A 82 11.19 -8.05 46.16
CA HIS A 82 10.56 -6.84 46.69
C HIS A 82 11.24 -5.56 46.19
N ILE A 83 10.40 -4.60 45.80
CA ILE A 83 10.61 -3.15 45.72
C ILE A 83 11.31 -2.62 44.45
N LYS A 84 10.49 -2.27 43.45
CA LYS A 84 10.42 -0.89 42.91
C LYS A 84 9.15 -0.71 42.11
N GLU A 85 8.11 -0.28 42.83
CA GLU A 85 6.87 0.23 42.26
C GLU A 85 7.05 1.71 41.91
N ASN A 86 6.37 2.12 40.84
CA ASN A 86 5.91 3.45 40.46
C ASN A 86 6.62 4.24 39.34
N MET A 87 5.75 4.61 38.39
CA MET A 87 5.87 5.54 37.26
C MET A 87 6.46 5.01 35.95
N THR A 88 5.66 4.19 35.26
CA THR A 88 5.62 4.19 33.78
C THR A 88 4.32 4.85 33.33
N ILE A 89 4.41 6.14 32.96
CA ILE A 89 3.37 6.83 32.20
C ILE A 89 3.41 6.25 30.78
N ASN A 90 2.29 5.70 30.34
CA ASN A 90 2.18 4.92 29.11
C ASN A 90 2.00 5.87 27.90
N ASP A 91 3.08 6.15 27.15
CA ASP A 91 3.09 7.01 25.95
C ASP A 91 2.17 6.53 24.80
N LYS A 92 1.64 5.31 24.92
CA LYS A 92 0.74 4.73 23.91
C LYS A 92 -0.68 5.30 23.99
N THR A 93 -1.13 5.64 25.19
CA THR A 93 -2.49 6.16 25.45
C THR A 93 -2.67 7.59 24.93
N THR A 94 -1.63 8.42 24.98
CA THR A 94 -1.67 9.82 24.50
C THR A 94 -1.73 9.89 22.97
N LEU A 95 -1.02 9.01 22.26
CA LEU A 95 -1.05 8.95 20.79
C LEU A 95 -2.39 8.45 20.23
N GLU A 96 -3.02 7.48 20.91
CA GLU A 96 -4.36 6.98 20.54
C GLU A 96 -5.45 8.02 20.81
N GLN A 97 -5.35 8.76 21.92
CA GLN A 97 -6.28 9.86 22.23
C GLN A 97 -6.18 11.01 21.22
N ILE A 98 -4.96 11.37 20.79
CA ILE A 98 -4.75 12.42 19.77
C ILE A 98 -5.31 11.98 18.41
N ARG A 99 -5.13 10.70 18.05
CA ARG A 99 -5.67 10.14 16.81
C ARG A 99 -7.20 10.13 16.80
N ASP A 100 -7.82 9.69 17.89
CA ASP A 100 -9.28 9.64 18.00
C ASP A 100 -9.91 11.05 17.97
N LEU A 101 -9.22 12.05 18.53
CA LEU A 101 -9.62 13.46 18.44
C LEU A 101 -9.57 14.00 17.00
N LEU A 102 -8.50 13.69 16.26
CA LEU A 102 -8.35 14.11 14.86
C LEU A 102 -9.39 13.45 13.94
N ASP A 103 -9.72 12.18 14.15
CA ASP A 103 -10.74 11.47 13.39
C ASP A 103 -12.14 12.04 13.64
N ARG A 104 -12.47 12.42 14.88
CA ARG A 104 -13.74 13.10 15.20
C ARG A 104 -13.85 14.46 14.53
N ILE A 105 -12.80 15.26 14.56
CA ILE A 105 -12.77 16.60 13.94
C ILE A 105 -12.94 16.49 12.42
N LEU A 106 -12.23 15.56 11.78
CA LEU A 106 -12.35 15.32 10.33
C LEU A 106 -13.76 14.83 9.94
N LYS A 107 -14.38 14.00 10.77
CA LYS A 107 -15.74 13.49 10.55
C LYS A 107 -16.81 14.56 10.67
N GLU A 108 -16.61 15.56 11.54
CA GLU A 108 -17.50 16.72 11.64
C GLU A 108 -17.32 17.71 10.48
N ILE A 109 -16.08 17.94 10.02
CA ILE A 109 -15.81 18.79 8.86
C ILE A 109 -16.39 18.19 7.56
N GLN A 110 -16.42 16.86 7.44
CA GLN A 110 -16.96 16.16 6.27
C GLN A 110 -18.49 16.16 6.17
N LYS A 111 -19.22 16.51 7.23
CA LYS A 111 -20.69 16.53 7.20
C LYS A 111 -21.28 17.73 6.46
N GLY A 112 -20.46 18.71 6.06
CA GLY A 112 -20.93 19.92 5.38
C GLY A 112 -21.92 20.74 6.22
N PRO A 113 -22.35 21.92 5.74
CA PRO A 113 -23.39 22.70 6.42
C PRO A 113 -24.73 21.96 6.32
N ILE A 114 -25.18 21.37 7.42
CA ILE A 114 -26.47 20.66 7.49
C ILE A 114 -27.59 21.70 7.60
N ASN A 115 -28.41 21.80 6.53
CA ASN A 115 -29.74 22.38 6.59
C ASN A 115 -30.67 21.40 7.32
N ILE A 116 -30.89 21.63 8.61
CA ILE A 116 -31.86 20.87 9.41
C ILE A 116 -33.16 21.66 9.43
N PHE A 117 -34.14 21.28 8.61
CA PHE A 117 -35.54 21.63 8.86
C PHE A 117 -36.45 20.41 8.61
N ASN A 118 -37.44 20.31 9.50
CA ASN A 118 -38.56 19.38 9.53
C ASN A 118 -38.30 17.94 9.97
N VAL A 119 -38.07 17.79 11.27
CA VAL A 119 -38.56 16.62 12.02
C VAL A 119 -39.48 17.10 13.15
N ASN A 120 -40.66 16.48 13.18
CA ASN A 120 -41.77 16.51 14.14
C ASN A 120 -41.56 17.25 15.48
N MET A 121 -42.39 18.28 15.72
CA MET A 121 -42.16 19.36 16.69
C MET A 121 -42.60 19.09 18.15
N GLN A 122 -42.85 17.83 18.55
CA GLN A 122 -43.22 17.52 19.95
C GLN A 122 -42.18 16.68 20.71
N GLU A 123 -41.41 15.80 20.06
CA GLU A 123 -40.24 15.16 20.70
C GLU A 123 -38.99 16.05 20.68
N GLY A 124 -38.95 17.02 19.77
CA GLY A 124 -37.87 18.00 19.66
C GLY A 124 -37.65 18.80 20.95
N ASN A 125 -38.69 19.15 21.71
CA ASN A 125 -38.53 19.97 22.91
C ASN A 125 -37.85 19.23 24.08
N LYS A 126 -38.03 17.90 24.19
CA LYS A 126 -37.31 17.11 25.20
C LYS A 126 -35.86 16.86 24.81
N LEU A 127 -35.61 16.59 23.52
CA LEU A 127 -34.25 16.40 23.00
C LEU A 127 -33.44 17.70 23.03
N THR A 128 -34.07 18.84 22.71
CA THR A 128 -33.43 20.16 22.71
C THR A 128 -33.09 20.61 24.13
N ASN A 129 -33.92 20.29 25.13
CA ASN A 129 -33.61 20.58 26.53
C ASN A 129 -32.51 19.66 27.09
N ALA A 130 -32.48 18.37 26.72
CA ALA A 130 -31.41 17.45 27.09
C ALA A 130 -30.08 17.83 26.42
N LEU A 131 -30.11 18.21 25.14
CA LEU A 131 -28.94 18.71 24.43
C LEU A 131 -28.46 20.04 25.00
N ASN A 132 -29.34 20.97 25.36
CA ASN A 132 -28.94 22.24 25.99
C ASN A 132 -28.37 22.06 27.40
N LEU A 133 -28.87 21.10 28.20
CA LEU A 133 -28.28 20.75 29.48
C LEU A 133 -26.89 20.10 29.34
N GLN A 134 -26.71 19.24 28.33
CA GLN A 134 -25.41 18.65 28.03
C GLN A 134 -24.43 19.69 27.45
N ASN A 135 -24.91 20.63 26.63
CA ASN A 135 -24.09 21.69 26.02
C ASN A 135 -23.68 22.76 27.06
N ASN A 136 -24.53 23.06 28.03
CA ASN A 136 -24.19 23.96 29.13
C ASN A 136 -23.18 23.33 30.10
N ASN A 137 -23.25 22.01 30.35
CA ASN A 137 -22.23 21.30 31.13
C ASN A 137 -20.90 21.12 30.37
N LEU A 138 -20.93 21.02 29.03
CA LEU A 138 -19.71 21.05 28.21
C LEU A 138 -19.09 22.45 28.18
N ASN A 139 -19.89 23.51 28.03
CA ASN A 139 -19.39 24.88 28.05
C ASN A 139 -18.84 25.31 29.42
N HIS A 140 -19.40 24.80 30.52
CA HIS A 140 -18.87 25.10 31.85
C HIS A 140 -17.54 24.38 32.16
N ASN A 141 -17.25 23.28 31.45
CA ASN A 141 -16.01 22.50 31.59
C ASN A 141 -14.95 22.87 30.52
N VAL A 142 -15.36 23.56 29.45
CA VAL A 142 -14.47 24.18 28.44
C VAL A 142 -14.07 25.62 28.83
N ASN A 143 -14.60 26.13 29.95
CA ASN A 143 -14.10 27.35 30.60
C ASN A 143 -12.84 27.10 31.45
N ASN A 144 -12.23 25.92 31.35
CA ASN A 144 -10.79 25.83 31.49
C ASN A 144 -10.21 26.69 30.36
N ASN A 145 -9.93 27.95 30.67
CA ASN A 145 -9.02 28.81 29.93
C ASN A 145 -7.68 28.06 29.82
N ILE A 146 -7.63 27.08 28.92
CA ILE A 146 -6.41 26.52 28.40
C ILE A 146 -5.71 27.76 27.90
N ASN A 147 -4.70 28.19 28.65
CA ASN A 147 -3.99 29.41 28.35
C ASN A 147 -3.22 29.13 27.05
N ILE A 148 -3.88 29.37 25.91
CA ILE A 148 -3.36 29.11 24.58
C ILE A 148 -2.01 29.82 24.44
N ALA A 149 -1.86 31.00 25.06
CA ALA A 149 -0.58 31.71 25.10
C ALA A 149 0.51 30.87 25.77
N ALA A 150 0.25 30.29 26.96
CA ALA A 150 1.22 29.42 27.64
C ALA A 150 1.59 28.17 26.83
N ILE A 151 0.63 27.52 26.16
CA ILE A 151 0.91 26.37 25.27
C ILE A 151 1.77 26.82 24.07
N THR A 152 1.44 27.97 23.46
CA THR A 152 2.21 28.47 22.32
C THR A 152 3.62 28.89 22.69
N ASP A 153 3.83 29.49 23.87
CA ASP A 153 5.15 29.89 24.35
C ASP A 153 6.01 28.68 24.73
N TYR A 154 5.39 27.66 25.32
CA TYR A 154 6.06 26.37 25.54
C TYR A 154 6.48 25.72 24.21
N ALA A 155 5.59 25.63 23.24
CA ALA A 155 5.91 25.08 21.92
C ALA A 155 7.03 25.86 21.23
N LYS A 156 7.00 27.21 21.26
CA LYS A 156 8.08 28.05 20.70
C LYS A 156 9.43 27.76 21.36
N LYS A 157 9.46 27.60 22.69
CA LYS A 157 10.69 27.28 23.42
C LYS A 157 11.26 25.92 23.00
N GLU A 158 10.42 24.89 22.93
CA GLU A 158 10.84 23.56 22.47
C GLU A 158 11.33 23.55 21.01
N PHE A 159 10.63 24.25 20.11
CA PHE A 159 11.08 24.43 18.73
C PHE A 159 12.41 25.18 18.64
N GLY A 160 12.63 26.18 19.51
CA GLY A 160 13.90 26.91 19.60
C GLY A 160 15.07 25.99 19.92
N LEU A 161 14.92 25.10 20.92
CA LEU A 161 15.93 24.11 21.29
C LEU A 161 16.26 23.16 20.13
N ILE A 162 15.26 22.68 19.39
CA ILE A 162 15.46 21.83 18.21
C ILE A 162 16.23 22.57 17.12
N ILE A 163 15.87 23.81 16.83
CA ILE A 163 16.54 24.63 15.81
C ILE A 163 18.01 24.85 16.17
N ASP A 164 18.32 25.19 17.42
CA ASP A 164 19.68 25.42 17.86
C ASP A 164 20.51 24.12 17.87
N TRP A 165 19.89 23.00 18.24
CA TRP A 165 20.52 21.69 18.09
C TRP A 165 20.82 21.35 16.63
N ILE A 166 19.90 21.61 15.68
CA ILE A 166 20.13 21.41 14.24
C ILE A 166 21.26 22.32 13.73
N LYS A 167 21.32 23.58 14.20
CA LYS A 167 22.41 24.51 13.84
C LYS A 167 23.77 24.03 14.32
N ASN A 168 23.82 23.41 15.50
CA ASN A 168 25.06 22.87 16.07
C ASN A 168 25.45 21.52 15.45
N ASN A 169 24.48 20.77 14.91
CA ASN A 169 24.68 19.42 14.37
C ASN A 169 24.43 19.29 12.86
N LYS A 170 24.62 20.38 12.08
CA LYS A 170 24.30 20.44 10.63
C LYS A 170 24.79 19.24 9.84
N PHE A 171 26.03 18.80 10.08
CA PHE A 171 26.62 17.66 9.36
C PHE A 171 25.92 16.34 9.71
N LYS A 172 25.68 16.06 11.00
CA LYS A 172 24.99 14.85 11.46
C LYS A 172 23.58 14.80 10.90
N VAL A 173 22.84 15.92 10.97
CA VAL A 173 21.47 16.01 10.43
C VAL A 173 21.47 15.77 8.91
N THR A 174 22.43 16.37 8.19
CA THR A 174 22.54 16.18 6.73
C THR A 174 22.87 14.73 6.39
N MET A 175 23.83 14.11 7.07
CA MET A 175 24.20 12.71 6.84
C MET A 175 23.05 11.76 7.17
N THR A 176 22.38 11.94 8.30
CA THR A 176 21.21 11.14 8.66
C THR A 176 20.09 11.28 7.63
N ALA A 177 19.82 12.50 7.15
CA ALA A 177 18.82 12.74 6.12
C ALA A 177 19.17 12.11 4.78
N LEU A 178 20.45 12.15 4.38
CA LEU A 178 20.92 11.51 3.15
C LEU A 178 20.83 9.99 3.25
N THR A 179 21.31 9.41 4.35
CA THR A 179 21.26 7.96 4.59
C THR A 179 19.82 7.46 4.66
N SER A 180 18.92 8.15 5.38
CA SER A 180 17.52 7.76 5.45
C SER A 180 16.83 7.86 4.09
N SER A 181 17.08 8.93 3.33
CA SER A 181 16.56 9.07 1.96
C SER A 181 17.05 7.97 1.04
N TYR A 182 18.34 7.61 1.12
CA TYR A 182 18.93 6.53 0.35
C TYR A 182 18.27 5.18 0.67
N ILE A 183 18.08 4.86 1.95
CA ILE A 183 17.43 3.62 2.40
C ILE A 183 15.98 3.59 1.91
N LEU A 184 15.22 4.66 2.05
CA LEU A 184 13.82 4.73 1.63
C LEU A 184 13.64 4.54 0.12
N ILE A 185 14.48 5.20 -0.70
CA ILE A 185 14.43 5.06 -2.15
C ILE A 185 14.76 3.62 -2.56
N ASN A 186 15.81 3.02 -2.00
CA ASN A 186 16.17 1.64 -2.32
C ASN A 186 15.11 0.65 -1.84
N ALA A 187 14.58 0.80 -0.63
CA ALA A 187 13.50 -0.04 -0.13
C ALA A 187 12.27 0.02 -1.06
N LYS A 188 11.92 1.21 -1.54
CA LYS A 188 10.82 1.38 -2.49
C LYS A 188 11.12 0.77 -3.86
N LEU A 189 12.33 0.91 -4.39
CA LEU A 189 12.74 0.28 -5.65
C LEU A 189 12.72 -1.25 -5.55
N ILE A 190 13.23 -1.82 -4.45
CA ILE A 190 13.20 -3.26 -4.18
C ILE A 190 11.76 -3.76 -4.09
N TYR A 191 10.90 -3.05 -3.36
CA TYR A 191 9.48 -3.38 -3.28
C TYR A 191 8.79 -3.37 -4.66
N LEU A 192 9.04 -2.34 -5.47
CA LEU A 192 8.49 -2.26 -6.83
C LEU A 192 9.06 -3.35 -7.74
N ASN A 193 10.37 -3.64 -7.68
CA ASN A 193 10.98 -4.74 -8.41
C ASN A 193 10.32 -6.08 -8.05
N TYR A 194 10.12 -6.35 -6.75
CA TYR A 194 9.45 -7.55 -6.28
C TYR A 194 8.01 -7.64 -6.82
N LYS A 195 7.24 -6.56 -6.72
CA LYS A 195 5.87 -6.52 -7.24
C LYS A 195 5.79 -6.72 -8.75
N LEU A 196 6.69 -6.11 -9.52
CA LEU A 196 6.74 -6.25 -10.98
C LEU A 196 7.38 -7.56 -11.45
N ALA A 197 8.17 -8.22 -10.61
CA ALA A 197 8.74 -9.53 -10.90
C ALA A 197 7.71 -10.66 -10.73
N ASN A 198 6.64 -10.46 -9.97
CA ASN A 198 5.59 -11.45 -9.73
C ASN A 198 5.03 -12.00 -11.06
N GLU A 199 4.86 -13.31 -11.15
CA GLU A 199 4.34 -14.01 -12.34
C GLU A 199 2.84 -13.81 -12.50
N ASN A 200 2.12 -13.65 -11.40
CA ASN A 200 0.66 -13.47 -11.37
C ASN A 200 0.22 -12.01 -11.62
N CYS A 201 1.02 -11.23 -12.32
CA CYS A 201 0.71 -9.85 -12.67
C CYS A 201 -0.15 -9.79 -13.94
N TRP A 202 -1.11 -8.87 -14.00
CA TRP A 202 -1.95 -8.70 -15.18
C TRP A 202 -1.15 -8.18 -16.39
N SER A 203 -0.02 -7.49 -16.17
CA SER A 203 0.91 -7.13 -17.26
C SER A 203 1.61 -8.33 -17.89
N LYS A 204 1.58 -9.51 -17.27
CA LYS A 204 2.10 -10.77 -17.81
C LYS A 204 0.99 -11.68 -18.32
N TRP A 205 -0.27 -11.24 -18.28
CA TRP A 205 -1.36 -11.99 -18.86
C TRP A 205 -1.10 -12.19 -20.36
N ARG A 206 -1.14 -13.46 -20.80
CA ARG A 206 -0.67 -13.92 -22.12
C ARG A 206 0.74 -13.44 -22.47
N LEU A 207 1.72 -13.70 -21.59
CA LEU A 207 3.11 -13.28 -21.74
C LEU A 207 3.73 -13.63 -23.10
N ASN A 208 3.32 -14.77 -23.68
CA ASN A 208 3.84 -15.26 -24.96
C ASN A 208 3.29 -14.51 -26.18
N SER A 209 2.25 -13.70 -26.02
CA SER A 209 1.66 -12.94 -27.13
C SER A 209 2.29 -11.56 -27.22
N THR A 210 2.72 -11.16 -28.42
CA THR A 210 3.18 -9.78 -28.69
C THR A 210 2.01 -8.79 -28.64
N MET A 211 2.29 -7.48 -28.53
CA MET A 211 1.22 -6.47 -28.48
C MET A 211 0.42 -6.46 -29.80
N GLU A 212 1.10 -6.67 -30.92
CA GLU A 212 0.51 -6.79 -32.26
C GLU A 212 -0.43 -7.99 -32.35
N GLU A 213 -0.07 -9.13 -31.76
CA GLU A 213 -0.95 -10.30 -31.67
C GLU A 213 -2.17 -10.02 -30.81
N LEU A 214 -2.01 -9.34 -29.67
CA LEU A 214 -3.14 -8.98 -28.82
C LEU A 214 -4.16 -8.09 -29.56
N TYR A 215 -3.70 -7.18 -30.42
CA TYR A 215 -4.58 -6.35 -31.26
C TYR A 215 -5.30 -7.12 -32.38
N ARG A 216 -4.77 -8.26 -32.81
CA ARG A 216 -5.39 -9.08 -33.86
C ARG A 216 -6.51 -9.96 -33.32
N VAL A 217 -6.55 -10.24 -32.02
CA VAL A 217 -7.63 -11.03 -31.41
C VAL A 217 -8.93 -10.22 -31.45
N PRO A 218 -10.04 -10.78 -31.99
CA PRO A 218 -11.33 -10.12 -31.96
C PRO A 218 -11.73 -9.72 -30.53
N GLN A 219 -12.15 -8.46 -30.35
CA GLN A 219 -12.40 -7.86 -29.03
C GLN A 219 -13.39 -8.67 -28.18
N ALA A 220 -14.43 -9.23 -28.80
CA ALA A 220 -15.43 -10.06 -28.11
C ALA A 220 -14.81 -11.35 -27.53
N ILE A 221 -13.95 -12.03 -28.28
CA ILE A 221 -13.25 -13.25 -27.84
C ILE A 221 -12.26 -12.89 -26.73
N PHE A 222 -11.48 -11.82 -26.94
CA PHE A 222 -10.54 -11.33 -25.94
C PHE A 222 -11.22 -11.01 -24.60
N ALA A 223 -12.36 -10.30 -24.65
CA ALA A 223 -13.10 -9.93 -23.45
C ALA A 223 -13.69 -11.15 -22.71
N GLN A 224 -14.16 -12.16 -23.44
CA GLN A 224 -14.65 -13.41 -22.86
C GLN A 224 -13.52 -14.20 -22.17
N ASP A 225 -12.37 -14.34 -22.83
CA ASP A 225 -11.20 -15.00 -22.24
C ASP A 225 -10.70 -14.26 -20.99
N LEU A 226 -10.61 -12.93 -21.07
CA LEU A 226 -10.24 -12.09 -19.95
C LEU A 226 -11.21 -12.25 -18.78
N LEU A 227 -12.52 -12.25 -19.05
CA LEU A 227 -13.55 -12.42 -18.02
C LEU A 227 -13.44 -13.77 -17.32
N LYS A 228 -13.21 -14.84 -18.09
CA LYS A 228 -12.99 -16.18 -17.55
C LYS A 228 -11.78 -16.21 -16.61
N ASP A 229 -10.67 -15.59 -17.01
CA ASP A 229 -9.46 -15.55 -16.18
C ASP A 229 -9.62 -14.67 -14.93
N ILE A 230 -10.38 -13.56 -15.02
CA ILE A 230 -10.76 -12.75 -13.87
C ILE A 230 -11.56 -13.60 -12.86
N GLN A 231 -12.56 -14.33 -13.34
CA GLN A 231 -13.36 -15.21 -12.48
C GLN A 231 -12.49 -16.31 -11.86
N ASN A 232 -11.65 -16.98 -12.63
CA ASN A 232 -10.76 -18.01 -12.11
C ASN A 232 -9.78 -17.47 -11.06
N THR A 233 -9.34 -16.21 -11.20
CA THR A 233 -8.36 -15.59 -10.30
C THR A 233 -8.99 -15.11 -8.99
N TYR A 234 -10.22 -14.58 -9.03
CA TYR A 234 -10.83 -13.88 -7.90
C TYR A 234 -12.05 -14.58 -7.29
N THR A 235 -12.66 -15.55 -7.96
CA THR A 235 -13.80 -16.27 -7.42
C THR A 235 -13.35 -17.15 -6.26
N GLN A 236 -13.85 -16.84 -5.06
CA GLN A 236 -13.61 -17.64 -3.88
C GLN A 236 -14.46 -18.92 -3.96
N ILE A 237 -13.86 -20.05 -3.58
CA ILE A 237 -14.48 -21.39 -3.66
C ILE A 237 -15.83 -21.48 -2.89
N GLY A 238 -16.16 -20.53 -2.02
CA GLY A 238 -17.41 -20.50 -1.25
C GLY A 238 -18.49 -19.50 -1.68
N ASN A 239 -18.27 -18.64 -2.68
CA ASN A 239 -19.24 -17.59 -3.05
C ASN A 239 -19.40 -17.45 -4.58
N MET A 240 -19.98 -18.47 -5.21
CA MET A 240 -20.16 -18.51 -6.67
C MET A 240 -21.24 -17.55 -7.19
N THR A 241 -22.12 -17.04 -6.31
CA THR A 241 -23.18 -16.10 -6.69
C THR A 241 -22.69 -14.66 -6.82
N ASP A 242 -21.51 -14.34 -6.27
CA ASP A 242 -20.93 -13.01 -6.35
C ASP A 242 -20.13 -12.78 -7.63
N TYR A 243 -20.85 -12.39 -8.68
CA TYR A 243 -20.27 -12.04 -9.97
C TYR A 243 -19.57 -10.67 -9.97
N VAL A 244 -19.92 -9.76 -9.06
CA VAL A 244 -19.49 -8.35 -9.12
C VAL A 244 -18.13 -8.13 -8.45
N THR A 245 -17.88 -8.80 -7.32
CA THR A 245 -16.63 -8.64 -6.56
C THR A 245 -15.37 -9.00 -7.36
N PRO A 246 -15.32 -10.10 -8.13
CA PRO A 246 -14.18 -10.41 -9.02
C PRO A 246 -13.83 -9.26 -9.97
N LEU A 247 -14.85 -8.65 -10.58
CA LEU A 247 -14.69 -7.57 -11.55
C LEU A 247 -14.16 -6.28 -10.91
N SER A 248 -14.71 -5.91 -9.75
CA SER A 248 -14.27 -4.74 -8.99
C SER A 248 -12.82 -4.91 -8.49
N THR A 249 -12.49 -6.10 -8.00
CA THR A 249 -11.14 -6.43 -7.51
C THR A 249 -10.12 -6.40 -8.64
N PHE A 250 -10.47 -6.96 -9.81
CA PHE A 250 -9.65 -6.88 -11.01
C PHE A 250 -9.29 -5.45 -11.40
N ILE A 251 -10.28 -4.55 -11.50
CA ILE A 251 -10.03 -3.13 -11.84
C ILE A 251 -9.07 -2.49 -10.85
N LYS A 252 -9.29 -2.71 -9.55
CA LYS A 252 -8.44 -2.17 -8.48
C LYS A 252 -7.00 -2.67 -8.58
N ASP A 253 -6.82 -3.95 -8.89
CA ASP A 253 -5.49 -4.55 -9.04
C ASP A 253 -4.77 -4.03 -10.28
N VAL A 254 -5.46 -3.93 -11.43
CA VAL A 254 -4.92 -3.33 -12.65
C VAL A 254 -4.52 -1.87 -12.43
N ASP A 255 -5.35 -1.07 -11.77
CA ASP A 255 -5.02 0.33 -11.46
C ASP A 255 -3.83 0.46 -10.50
N THR A 256 -3.76 -0.43 -9.51
CA THR A 256 -2.62 -0.51 -8.60
C THR A 256 -1.34 -0.87 -9.35
N GLU A 257 -1.40 -1.82 -10.28
CA GLU A 257 -0.28 -2.24 -11.10
C GLU A 257 0.20 -1.13 -12.04
N ILE A 258 -0.73 -0.44 -12.73
CA ILE A 258 -0.45 0.74 -13.56
C ILE A 258 0.27 1.82 -12.73
N ASN A 259 -0.22 2.12 -11.51
CA ASN A 259 0.42 3.11 -10.65
C ASN A 259 1.82 2.67 -10.19
N ASN A 260 2.01 1.38 -9.90
CA ASN A 260 3.31 0.83 -9.53
C ASN A 260 4.31 0.94 -10.68
N ILE A 261 3.93 0.57 -11.91
CA ILE A 261 4.78 0.71 -13.11
C ILE A 261 5.13 2.18 -13.36
N ASN A 262 4.14 3.07 -13.34
CA ASN A 262 4.38 4.51 -13.53
C ASN A 262 5.29 5.11 -12.46
N THR A 263 5.13 4.69 -11.20
CA THR A 263 5.99 5.12 -10.11
C THR A 263 7.41 4.61 -10.30
N TYR A 264 7.58 3.36 -10.71
CA TYR A 264 8.88 2.76 -11.02
C TYR A 264 9.61 3.51 -12.14
N ILE A 265 8.92 3.75 -13.27
CA ILE A 265 9.47 4.52 -14.40
C ILE A 265 9.87 5.92 -13.97
N ARG A 266 9.02 6.63 -13.21
CA ARG A 266 9.31 7.99 -12.71
C ARG A 266 10.52 8.03 -11.80
N MET A 267 10.64 7.08 -10.86
CA MET A 267 11.80 6.99 -9.95
C MET A 267 13.08 6.76 -10.74
N ILE A 268 13.12 5.81 -11.67
CA ILE A 268 14.32 5.53 -12.46
C ILE A 268 14.67 6.73 -13.36
N LYS A 269 13.70 7.33 -14.05
CA LYS A 269 13.93 8.56 -14.84
C LYS A 269 14.51 9.68 -13.97
N PHE A 270 14.03 9.84 -12.74
CA PHE A 270 14.58 10.80 -11.78
C PHE A 270 16.04 10.48 -11.41
N LEU A 271 16.37 9.21 -11.16
CA LEU A 271 17.76 8.78 -10.87
C LEU A 271 18.70 8.98 -12.06
N HIS A 272 18.21 8.76 -13.28
CA HIS A 272 18.94 9.07 -14.51
C HIS A 272 19.20 10.57 -14.65
N LYS A 273 18.16 11.40 -14.48
CA LYS A 273 18.26 12.86 -14.59
C LYS A 273 19.25 13.46 -13.58
N THR A 274 19.31 12.90 -12.39
CA THR A 274 20.21 13.34 -11.31
C THR A 274 21.62 12.74 -11.40
N LYS A 275 21.89 11.83 -12.36
CA LYS A 275 23.17 11.12 -12.55
C LYS A 275 23.64 10.29 -11.34
N VAL A 276 22.76 9.99 -10.39
CA VAL A 276 23.06 9.18 -9.20
C VAL A 276 22.73 7.70 -9.38
N ARG A 277 22.28 7.29 -10.58
CA ARG A 277 21.88 5.91 -10.91
C ARG A 277 22.84 4.83 -10.40
N LYS A 278 24.16 5.06 -10.49
CA LYS A 278 25.19 4.08 -10.09
C LYS A 278 25.11 3.67 -8.62
N PHE A 279 24.49 4.47 -7.77
CA PHE A 279 24.35 4.18 -6.34
C PHE A 279 23.08 3.40 -5.98
N PHE A 280 22.13 3.25 -6.90
CA PHE A 280 20.84 2.63 -6.60
C PHE A 280 20.69 1.28 -7.29
N ILE A 281 20.12 0.32 -6.57
CA ILE A 281 19.86 -1.02 -7.08
C ILE A 281 18.53 -1.00 -7.82
N TYR A 282 18.54 -1.30 -9.12
CA TYR A 282 17.34 -1.48 -9.92
C TYR A 282 17.57 -2.55 -11.01
N ASN A 283 16.48 -3.14 -11.49
CA ASN A 283 16.53 -4.18 -12.51
C ASN A 283 16.33 -3.55 -13.90
N THR A 284 17.39 -3.51 -14.71
CA THR A 284 17.36 -2.93 -16.06
C THR A 284 16.34 -3.63 -16.95
N LYS A 285 16.26 -4.97 -16.91
CA LYS A 285 15.30 -5.75 -17.71
C LYS A 285 13.85 -5.36 -17.40
N ILE A 286 13.51 -5.19 -16.12
CA ILE A 286 12.16 -4.77 -15.72
C ILE A 286 11.88 -3.34 -16.19
N TYR A 287 12.87 -2.44 -16.11
CA TYR A 287 12.72 -1.07 -16.59
C TYR A 287 12.51 -0.99 -18.10
N ASP A 288 13.29 -1.76 -18.87
CA ASP A 288 13.22 -1.79 -20.33
C ASP A 288 11.87 -2.35 -20.81
N GLN A 289 11.29 -3.31 -20.08
CA GLN A 289 9.96 -3.88 -20.35
C GLN A 289 8.79 -3.04 -19.80
N ALA A 290 9.05 -2.08 -18.89
CA ALA A 290 8.00 -1.35 -18.18
C ALA A 290 7.03 -0.58 -19.10
N PRO A 291 7.47 0.10 -20.18
CA PRO A 291 6.57 0.78 -21.11
C PRO A 291 5.62 -0.17 -21.84
N GLU A 292 6.12 -1.31 -22.31
CA GLU A 292 5.30 -2.32 -23.00
C GLU A 292 4.25 -2.90 -22.04
N ARG A 293 4.66 -3.27 -20.82
CA ARG A 293 3.76 -3.76 -19.78
C ARG A 293 2.67 -2.75 -19.42
N LEU A 294 3.01 -1.46 -19.38
CA LEU A 294 2.04 -0.39 -19.16
C LEU A 294 1.01 -0.31 -20.30
N ASN A 295 1.47 -0.35 -21.55
CA ASN A 295 0.58 -0.35 -22.72
C ASN A 295 -0.36 -1.55 -22.73
N ARG A 296 0.17 -2.73 -22.37
CA ARG A 296 -0.63 -3.96 -22.25
C ARG A 296 -1.71 -3.85 -21.19
N LEU A 297 -1.39 -3.33 -19.99
CA LEU A 297 -2.38 -3.12 -18.93
C LEU A 297 -3.46 -2.11 -19.34
N LEU A 298 -3.07 -1.02 -20.01
CA LEU A 298 -4.02 -0.03 -20.51
C LEU A 298 -4.96 -0.64 -21.55
N PHE A 299 -4.44 -1.48 -22.44
CA PHE A 299 -5.25 -2.21 -23.41
C PHE A 299 -6.23 -3.16 -22.72
N ILE A 300 -5.74 -4.01 -21.82
CA ILE A 300 -6.57 -4.94 -21.03
C ILE A 300 -7.70 -4.18 -20.31
N LYS A 301 -7.35 -3.08 -19.62
CA LYS A 301 -8.31 -2.23 -18.91
C LYS A 301 -9.35 -1.65 -19.85
N ASN A 302 -8.93 -1.07 -20.97
CA ASN A 302 -9.84 -0.43 -21.92
C ASN A 302 -10.78 -1.45 -22.56
N THR A 303 -10.26 -2.61 -22.98
CA THR A 303 -11.08 -3.69 -23.55
C THR A 303 -12.14 -4.16 -22.56
N PHE A 304 -11.76 -4.34 -21.30
CA PHE A 304 -12.70 -4.71 -20.24
C PHE A 304 -13.77 -3.64 -19.99
N LEU A 305 -13.39 -2.35 -19.93
CA LEU A 305 -14.33 -1.25 -19.75
C LEU A 305 -15.29 -1.09 -20.93
N SER A 306 -14.82 -1.27 -22.16
CA SER A 306 -15.66 -1.30 -23.36
C SER A 306 -16.69 -2.44 -23.28
N TRP A 307 -16.24 -3.64 -22.91
CA TRP A 307 -17.13 -4.78 -22.72
C TRP A 307 -18.19 -4.52 -21.64
N LEU A 308 -17.81 -3.92 -20.50
CA LEU A 308 -18.76 -3.54 -19.44
C LEU A 308 -19.81 -2.54 -19.94
N ALA A 309 -19.42 -1.59 -20.78
CA ALA A 309 -20.34 -0.61 -21.36
C ALA A 309 -21.37 -1.29 -22.28
N GLU A 310 -20.92 -2.17 -23.18
CA GLU A 310 -21.78 -2.94 -24.09
C GLU A 310 -22.73 -3.87 -23.33
N HIS A 311 -22.25 -4.52 -22.28
CA HIS A 311 -23.06 -5.42 -21.46
C HIS A 311 -24.18 -4.67 -20.74
N LYS A 312 -23.88 -3.50 -20.14
CA LYS A 312 -24.92 -2.65 -19.52
C LYS A 312 -25.98 -2.23 -20.52
N ILE A 313 -25.57 -1.77 -21.71
CA ILE A 313 -26.51 -1.37 -22.78
C ILE A 313 -27.40 -2.54 -23.19
N SER A 314 -26.83 -3.73 -23.33
CA SER A 314 -27.56 -4.95 -23.72
C SER A 314 -28.59 -5.37 -22.67
N GLN A 315 -28.24 -5.28 -21.38
CA GLN A 315 -29.18 -5.53 -20.29
C GLN A 315 -30.35 -4.54 -20.30
N PHE A 316 -30.08 -3.23 -20.46
CA PHE A 316 -31.15 -2.23 -20.57
C PHE A 316 -32.04 -2.46 -21.80
N LYS A 317 -31.47 -2.87 -22.93
CA LYS A 317 -32.23 -3.19 -24.15
C LYS A 317 -33.15 -4.39 -23.94
N HIS A 318 -32.70 -5.40 -23.18
CA HIS A 318 -33.52 -6.56 -22.83
C HIS A 318 -34.68 -6.17 -21.91
N LEU A 319 -34.44 -5.32 -20.91
CA LEU A 319 -35.50 -4.82 -20.01
C LEU A 319 -36.56 -4.01 -20.78
N ARG A 320 -36.15 -3.20 -21.75
CA ARG A 320 -37.06 -2.43 -22.61
C ARG A 320 -37.92 -3.32 -23.49
N LYS A 321 -37.37 -4.42 -24.04
CA LYS A 321 -38.15 -5.39 -24.83
C LYS A 321 -39.21 -6.12 -24.01
N LEU A 322 -38.99 -6.24 -22.69
CA LEU A 322 -39.94 -6.86 -21.76
C LEU A 322 -41.03 -5.88 -21.27
N ASN A 323 -41.09 -4.63 -21.77
CA ASN A 323 -42.01 -3.58 -21.30
C ASN A 323 -41.94 -3.33 -19.78
N LEU A 324 -40.79 -3.57 -19.14
CA LEU A 324 -40.60 -3.30 -17.70
C LEU A 324 -40.14 -1.85 -17.43
N ILE A 325 -39.82 -1.11 -18.48
CA ILE A 325 -39.46 0.32 -18.53
C ILE A 325 -40.00 0.85 -19.85
#